data_AF-A0A9X5UIZ1-F1
#
_entry.id   AF-A0A9X5UIZ1-F1
#
_cell.length_a   1.000
_cell.length_b   1.000
_cell.length_c   1.000
_cell.angle_alpha   90.00
_cell.angle_beta   90.00
_cell.angle_gamma   90.00
#
_symmetry.space_group_name_H-M   'P 1'
#
loop_
_entity.id
_entity.type
_entity.pdbx_description
1 polymer ?
#
loop_
_entity_poly.entity_id
_entity_poly.type
_entity_poly.pdbx_seq_one_letter_code
_entity_poly.pdbx_strand_id
1 'polypeptide(L)'
;MHTVIRRVCWVLLIGLVIEGALVTPFTLIWLGWPTLSIQEICDGLTKVQYSDPEQTCEDSYPINSPPFGGEPVKGNPETSGDQWGVQPRPGYDKIGFRELVRIQQELDAQNSTAGK
;
A
#
# COMPACT_ATOMS: atom_id res chain seq x y z
N MET A 1 -42.18 -9.32 -30.42
CA MET A 1 -42.00 -9.36 -28.95
C MET A 1 -40.58 -9.75 -28.52
N HIS A 2 -39.93 -10.78 -29.10
CA HIS A 2 -38.55 -11.17 -28.76
C HIS A 2 -37.48 -10.06 -28.94
N THR A 3 -37.64 -9.19 -29.94
CA THR A 3 -36.71 -8.08 -30.22
C THR A 3 -36.75 -6.96 -29.18
N VAL A 4 -37.91 -6.72 -28.54
CA VAL A 4 -38.06 -5.69 -27.49
C VAL A 4 -37.37 -6.14 -26.21
N ILE A 5 -37.64 -7.38 -25.78
CA ILE A 5 -36.99 -7.98 -24.61
C ILE A 5 -35.47 -8.01 -24.81
N ARG A 6 -35.00 -8.41 -26.00
CA ARG A 6 -33.57 -8.39 -26.33
C ARG A 6 -32.97 -6.98 -26.18
N ARG A 7 -33.63 -5.93 -26.65
CA ARG A 7 -33.15 -4.55 -26.50
C ARG A 7 -33.09 -4.11 -25.05
N VAL A 8 -34.12 -4.43 -24.26
CA VAL A 8 -34.16 -4.11 -22.82
C VAL A 8 -33.05 -4.85 -22.07
N CYS A 9 -32.85 -6.14 -22.34
CA CYS A 9 -31.76 -6.91 -21.75
C CYS A 9 -30.38 -6.30 -22.08
N TRP A 10 -30.15 -5.87 -23.32
CA TRP A 10 -28.90 -5.20 -23.69
C TRP A 10 -28.68 -3.89 -22.94
N VAL A 11 -29.73 -3.07 -22.79
CA VAL A 11 -29.63 -1.82 -22.03
C VAL A 11 -29.31 -2.09 -20.55
N LEU A 12 -29.97 -3.06 -19.93
CA LEU A 12 -29.72 -3.42 -18.53
C LEU A 12 -28.31 -4.01 -18.33
N LEU A 13 -27.85 -4.86 -19.23
CA LEU A 13 -26.50 -5.41 -19.17
C LEU A 13 -25.42 -4.33 -19.31
N ILE A 14 -25.61 -3.39 -20.25
CA ILE A 14 -24.70 -2.25 -20.40
C ILE A 14 -24.75 -1.35 -19.16
N GLY A 15 -25.94 -1.11 -18.60
CA GLY A 15 -26.10 -0.35 -17.35
C GLY A 15 -25.33 -0.97 -16.18
N LEU A 16 -25.44 -2.29 -16.00
CA LEU A 16 -24.70 -3.04 -14.96
C LEU A 16 -23.18 -2.92 -15.12
N VAL A 17 -22.69 -3.00 -16.36
CA VAL A 17 -21.25 -2.81 -16.64
C VAL A 17 -20.81 -1.39 -16.30
N ILE A 18 -21.60 -0.38 -16.68
CA ILE A 18 -21.29 1.03 -16.38
C ILE A 18 -21.30 1.29 -14.87
N GLU A 19 -22.29 0.79 -14.13
CA GLU A 19 -22.32 0.92 -12.67
C GLU A 19 -21.09 0.28 -12.02
N GLY A 20 -20.78 -0.98 -12.34
CA GLY A 20 -19.60 -1.66 -11.79
C GLY A 20 -18.29 -0.96 -12.15
N ALA A 21 -18.18 -0.49 -13.39
CA ALA A 21 -17.00 0.21 -13.89
C ALA A 21 -16.80 1.60 -13.28
N LEU A 22 -17.85 2.26 -12.79
CA LEU A 22 -17.75 3.58 -12.16
C LEU A 22 -17.65 3.50 -10.63
N VAL A 23 -18.34 2.54 -10.00
CA VAL A 23 -18.30 2.36 -8.55
C VAL A 23 -16.91 1.99 -8.07
N THR A 24 -16.21 1.10 -8.78
CA THR A 24 -14.87 0.64 -8.41
C THR A 24 -13.83 1.77 -8.38
N PRO A 25 -13.60 2.54 -9.47
CA PRO A 25 -12.65 3.64 -9.44
C PRO A 25 -13.09 4.77 -8.50
N PHE A 26 -14.39 5.05 -8.38
CA PHE A 26 -14.88 6.04 -7.42
C PHE A 26 -14.54 5.64 -5.98
N THR A 27 -14.74 4.38 -5.62
CA THR A 27 -14.40 3.85 -4.29
C THR A 27 -12.89 3.89 -4.05
N LEU A 28 -12.09 3.53 -5.05
CA LEU A 28 -10.62 3.61 -4.97
C LEU A 28 -10.15 5.05 -4.73
N ILE A 29 -10.68 6.02 -5.49
CA ILE A 29 -10.38 7.45 -5.32
C ILE A 29 -10.78 7.93 -3.92
N TRP A 30 -11.96 7.53 -3.44
CA TRP A 30 -12.44 7.90 -2.10
C TRP A 30 -11.58 7.32 -0.97
N LEU A 31 -11.08 6.09 -1.16
CA LEU A 31 -10.11 5.44 -0.28
C LEU A 31 -8.69 6.04 -0.36
N GLY A 32 -8.43 6.92 -1.35
CA GLY A 32 -7.17 7.65 -1.51
C GLY A 32 -6.22 7.07 -2.56
N TRP A 33 -6.65 6.07 -3.33
CA TRP A 33 -5.87 5.48 -4.42
C TRP A 33 -6.15 6.24 -5.73
N PRO A 34 -5.18 6.62 -6.60
CA PRO A 34 -3.79 6.17 -6.72
C PRO A 34 -2.80 7.33 -6.47
N THR A 35 -2.56 7.71 -5.22
CA THR A 35 -1.57 8.76 -4.93
C THR A 35 -0.14 8.23 -4.74
N LEU A 36 0.04 6.95 -4.40
CA LEU A 36 1.34 6.30 -4.23
C LEU A 36 1.42 5.00 -5.06
N SER A 37 2.62 4.72 -5.56
CA SER A 37 2.99 3.43 -6.15
C SER A 37 3.12 2.34 -5.08
N ILE A 38 3.04 1.07 -5.50
CA ILE A 38 3.21 -0.09 -4.60
C ILE A 38 4.57 -0.05 -3.89
N GLN A 39 5.60 0.44 -4.59
CA GLN A 39 6.94 0.56 -4.02
C GLN A 39 6.99 1.62 -2.92
N GLU A 40 6.43 2.81 -3.16
CA GLU A 40 6.37 3.88 -2.14
C GLU A 40 5.54 3.49 -0.93
N ILE A 41 4.46 2.71 -1.14
CA ILE A 41 3.68 2.15 -0.03
C ILE A 41 4.54 1.19 0.79
N CYS A 42 5.29 0.30 0.12
CA CYS A 42 6.15 -0.64 0.81
C CYS A 42 7.27 0.06 1.58
N ASP A 43 7.95 1.02 0.94
CA ASP A 43 8.99 1.84 1.57
C ASP A 43 8.41 2.58 2.78
N GLY A 44 7.24 3.23 2.63
CA GLY A 44 6.59 3.96 3.71
C GLY A 44 6.22 3.08 4.91
N LEU A 45 5.65 1.90 4.66
CA LEU A 45 5.34 0.94 5.72
C LEU A 45 6.59 0.41 6.42
N THR A 46 7.65 0.15 5.66
CA THR A 46 8.91 -0.36 6.19
C THR A 46 9.61 0.69 7.07
N LYS A 47 9.60 1.96 6.67
CA LYS A 47 10.13 3.07 7.48
C LYS A 47 9.40 3.21 8.82
N VAL A 48 8.08 3.04 8.82
CA VAL A 48 7.28 3.05 10.06
C VAL A 48 7.60 1.84 10.94
N GLN A 49 7.68 0.65 10.34
CA GLN A 49 7.99 -0.58 11.07
C GLN A 49 9.35 -0.51 11.79
N TYR A 50 10.39 -0.01 11.11
CA TYR A 50 11.75 0.08 11.66
C TYR A 50 12.07 1.41 12.33
N SER A 51 11.12 2.36 12.33
CA SER A 51 11.35 3.74 12.80
C SER A 51 12.59 4.39 12.18
N ASP A 52 12.90 4.01 10.93
CA ASP A 52 14.11 4.40 10.21
C ASP A 52 13.73 5.02 8.85
N PRO A 53 14.05 6.31 8.60
CA PRO A 53 13.68 7.00 7.36
C PRO A 53 14.47 6.54 6.13
N GLU A 54 15.64 5.90 6.30
CA GLU A 54 16.48 5.45 5.19
C GLU A 54 16.12 4.04 4.71
N GLN A 55 15.29 3.33 5.47
CA GLN A 55 14.93 1.96 5.15
C GLN A 55 14.05 1.90 3.89
N THR A 56 14.50 1.12 2.91
CA THR A 56 13.75 0.80 1.70
C THR A 56 13.24 -0.63 1.75
N CYS A 57 12.13 -0.86 1.06
CA CYS A 57 11.56 -2.16 0.82
C CYS A 57 12.24 -2.79 -0.40
N GLU A 58 13.35 -3.48 -0.16
CA GLU A 58 13.90 -4.44 -1.13
C GLU A 58 13.11 -5.75 -1.08
N ASP A 59 13.01 -6.42 -2.25
CA ASP A 59 12.26 -7.65 -2.54
C ASP A 59 11.75 -8.42 -1.31
N SER A 60 10.43 -8.53 -1.22
CA SER A 60 9.71 -8.83 0.02
C SER A 60 10.08 -10.13 0.72
N TYR A 61 10.70 -11.12 0.06
CA TYR A 61 11.23 -12.33 0.71
C TYR A 61 12.20 -13.01 -0.26
N PRO A 62 13.52 -12.79 -0.15
CA PRO A 62 14.45 -13.47 -1.03
C PRO A 62 14.42 -14.97 -0.71
N ILE A 63 14.61 -15.82 -1.72
CA ILE A 63 14.50 -17.29 -1.59
C ILE A 63 15.46 -17.84 -0.50
N ASN A 64 16.56 -17.14 -0.26
CA ASN A 64 17.52 -17.48 0.79
C ASN A 64 17.08 -17.04 2.20
N SER A 65 15.95 -16.38 2.42
CA SER A 65 15.47 -16.00 3.75
C SER A 65 15.21 -17.21 4.68
N PRO A 66 15.17 -17.04 6.02
CA PRO A 66 14.79 -18.12 6.93
C PRO A 66 13.44 -18.72 6.54
N PRO A 67 13.29 -20.06 6.53
CA PRO A 67 14.14 -21.09 7.14
C PRO A 67 15.33 -21.60 6.27
N PHE A 68 15.58 -21.02 5.10
CA PHE A 68 16.56 -21.52 4.12
C PHE A 68 18.01 -21.03 4.33
N GLY A 69 18.32 -20.47 5.50
CA GLY A 69 19.70 -20.23 5.95
C GLY A 69 20.30 -18.85 5.66
N GLY A 70 19.53 -17.91 5.12
CA GLY A 70 19.94 -16.50 4.99
C GLY A 70 19.47 -15.64 6.14
N GLU A 71 19.78 -14.34 6.05
CA GLU A 71 19.55 -13.40 7.13
C GLU A 71 18.06 -13.20 7.42
N PRO A 72 17.65 -13.20 8.71
CA PRO A 72 16.28 -12.88 9.10
C PRO A 72 16.00 -11.41 8.79
N VAL A 73 15.04 -11.18 7.88
CA VAL A 73 14.44 -9.89 7.49
C VAL A 73 15.45 -8.75 7.24
N LYS A 74 15.48 -8.21 6.02
CA LYS A 74 16.25 -6.99 5.72
C LYS A 74 15.64 -5.79 6.45
N GLY A 75 16.18 -5.47 7.62
CA GLY A 75 15.86 -4.28 8.42
C GLY A 75 16.64 -4.33 9.73
N ASN A 76 17.03 -3.17 10.28
CA ASN A 76 17.76 -3.14 11.55
C ASN A 76 16.80 -3.43 12.73
N PRO A 77 16.84 -4.61 13.37
CA PRO A 77 15.93 -4.92 14.46
C PRO A 77 16.17 -4.02 15.69
N GLU A 78 17.37 -3.42 15.80
CA GLU A 78 17.72 -2.53 16.90
C GLU A 78 17.04 -1.16 16.80
N THR A 79 16.66 -0.72 15.60
CA THR A 79 15.89 0.52 15.41
C THR A 79 14.39 0.28 15.56
N SER A 80 13.92 -0.94 15.30
CA SER A 80 12.52 -1.29 15.55
C SER A 80 12.20 -1.20 17.04
N GLY A 81 11.21 -0.38 17.41
CA GLY A 81 10.71 -0.30 18.79
C GLY A 81 9.90 -1.53 19.23
N ASP A 82 9.96 -2.61 18.47
CA ASP A 82 9.12 -3.80 18.63
C ASP A 82 9.66 -4.75 19.71
N GLN A 83 8.75 -5.39 20.44
CA GLN A 83 9.13 -6.46 21.37
C GLN A 83 9.15 -7.79 20.63
N TRP A 84 10.36 -8.24 20.27
CA TRP A 84 10.58 -9.51 19.58
C TRP A 84 10.41 -10.72 20.52
N GLY A 85 9.84 -11.81 20.01
CA GLY A 85 9.59 -13.04 20.76
C GLY A 85 8.75 -14.03 19.96
N VAL A 86 8.21 -15.07 20.61
CA VAL A 86 7.31 -16.05 19.96
C VAL A 86 6.03 -15.39 19.45
N GLN A 87 5.59 -14.32 20.12
CA GLN A 87 4.50 -13.45 19.67
C GLN A 87 5.01 -12.00 19.69
N PRO A 88 5.55 -11.50 18.57
CA PRO A 88 6.07 -10.14 18.53
C PRO A 88 4.96 -9.14 18.79
N ARG A 89 5.27 -8.08 19.55
CA ARG A 89 4.35 -6.97 19.78
C ARG A 89 4.88 -5.73 19.05
N PRO A 90 4.12 -5.19 18.07
CA PRO A 90 4.52 -3.98 17.40
C PRO A 90 4.54 -2.80 18.39
N GLY A 91 5.61 -2.02 18.35
CA GLY A 91 5.80 -0.78 19.10
C GLY A 91 5.45 0.47 18.30
N TYR A 92 5.18 0.33 17.01
CA TYR A 92 4.72 1.43 16.14
C TYR A 92 3.21 1.67 16.28
N ASP A 93 2.80 2.93 16.11
CA ASP A 93 1.39 3.30 16.10
C ASP A 93 0.68 2.78 14.84
N LYS A 94 -0.60 2.43 14.97
CA LYS A 94 -1.42 1.99 13.83
C LYS A 94 -1.52 3.11 12.81
N ILE A 95 -0.88 2.93 11.66
CA ILE A 95 -0.93 3.92 10.59
C ILE A 95 -2.05 3.62 9.58
N GLY A 96 -2.84 4.64 9.25
CA GLY A 96 -3.84 4.56 8.19
C GLY A 96 -3.25 4.93 6.83
N PHE A 97 -3.88 4.49 5.75
CA PHE A 97 -3.40 4.79 4.38
C PHE A 97 -3.28 6.29 4.09
N ARG A 98 -4.25 7.10 4.52
CA ARG A 98 -4.19 8.56 4.34
C ARG A 98 -3.02 9.22 5.08
N GLU A 99 -2.65 8.65 6.22
CA GLU A 99 -1.52 9.13 7.01
C GLU A 99 -0.21 8.79 6.30
N LEU A 100 -0.08 7.58 5.74
CA LEU A 100 1.06 7.21 4.89
C LEU A 100 1.23 8.17 3.70
N VAL A 101 0.11 8.52 3.04
CA VAL A 101 0.13 9.49 1.92
C VAL A 101 0.65 10.85 2.38
N ARG A 102 0.18 11.32 3.55
CA ARG A 102 0.60 12.59 4.12
C ARG A 102 2.10 12.61 4.44
N ILE A 103 2.60 11.56 5.10
CA ILE A 103 4.02 11.41 5.43
C ILE A 103 4.86 11.41 4.15
N GLN A 104 4.47 10.66 3.13
CA GLN A 104 5.20 10.61 1.86
C GLN A 104 5.24 11.99 1.18
N GLN A 105 4.11 12.70 1.13
CA GLN A 105 4.05 14.05 0.56
C GLN A 105 4.93 15.05 1.34
N GLU A 106 4.96 14.95 2.67
CA GLU A 106 5.84 15.77 3.52
C GLU A 106 7.33 15.47 3.26
N LEU A 107 7.69 14.21 3.02
CA LEU A 107 9.06 13.82 2.66
C LEU A 107 9.45 14.32 1.25
N ASP A 108 8.56 14.18 0.27
CA ASP A 108 8.80 14.66 -1.10
C ASP A 108 8.94 16.18 -1.16
N ALA A 109 8.11 16.90 -0.38
CA ALA A 109 8.20 18.34 -0.25
C ALA A 109 9.58 18.76 0.30
N GLN A 110 10.05 18.11 1.37
CA GLN A 110 11.37 18.37 1.96
C GLN A 110 12.51 18.12 0.96
N ASN A 111 12.48 16.98 0.27
CA ASN A 111 13.48 16.61 -0.73
C ASN A 111 13.50 17.59 -1.91
N SER A 112 12.33 18.07 -2.35
CA SER A 112 12.23 19.05 -3.44
C SER A 112 12.77 20.44 -3.07
N THR A 113 12.67 20.84 -1.79
CA THR A 113 13.24 22.10 -1.28
C THR A 113 14.73 22.02 -0.98
N ALA A 114 15.25 20.85 -0.59
CA ALA A 114 16.68 20.65 -0.33
C ALA A 114 17.54 20.58 -1.60
N GLY A 115 16.92 20.35 -2.76
CA GLY A 115 17.58 20.33 -4.08
C GLY A 115 17.71 21.69 -4.78
N LYS A 116 17.36 22.80 -4.12
CA LYS A 116 17.54 24.19 -4.60
C LYS A 116 18.54 24.93 -3.73
#